data_AF-A0A351FND6-F1
#
_entry.id   AF-A0A351FND6-F1
#
_cell.length_a   1.000
_cell.length_b   1.000
_cell.length_c   1.000
_cell.angle_alpha   90.00
_cell.angle_beta   90.00
_cell.angle_gamma   90.00
#
_symmetry.space_group_name_H-M   'P 1'
#
loop_
_entity.id
_entity.type
_entity.pdbx_description
1 polymer ?
#
loop_
_entity_poly.entity_id
_entity_poly.type
_entity_poly.pdbx_seq_one_letter_code
_entity_poly.pdbx_strand_id
1 'polypeptide(L)'
;MRVLGISPLDKDSTVSFLEDGNILFACGEERLSRTKLQSGFPERAFQLGLKKTGWSTESIDAVAYAFFDGDEEERLIREAAEKDHAFQSSALLADSTNRYRQATTNPPAFAPHIAIPGLRHRNDEFVPAKAWHKAFVYERAARNSRLDLAAHRHYYQQWVKNAVADHHQWSAELTQRLSELGILDRLRRFHHHDTHAANAFYASGL
;
A
#
# COMPACT_ATOMS: atom_id res chain seq x y z
N MET A 1 24.15 17.28 1.65
CA MET A 1 23.13 16.66 2.54
C MET A 1 22.82 15.27 2.02
N ARG A 2 23.02 14.26 2.87
CA ARG A 2 22.83 12.84 2.58
C ARG A 2 21.56 12.32 3.22
N VAL A 3 20.59 11.93 2.41
CA VAL A 3 19.30 11.42 2.86
C VAL A 3 19.17 9.95 2.51
N LEU A 4 18.79 9.15 3.51
CA LEU A 4 18.34 7.77 3.33
C LEU A 4 16.82 7.75 3.31
N GLY A 5 16.21 7.52 2.16
CA GLY A 5 14.78 7.21 2.08
C GLY A 5 14.54 5.72 2.34
N ILE A 6 13.66 5.39 3.28
CA ILE A 6 13.20 4.03 3.55
C ILE A 6 11.70 3.99 3.35
N SER A 7 11.21 3.02 2.57
CA SER A 7 9.79 2.93 2.24
C SER A 7 9.46 1.57 1.66
N PRO A 8 8.17 1.22 1.62
CA PRO A 8 7.36 0.80 2.77
C PRO A 8 7.96 -0.43 3.47
N LEU A 9 7.62 -0.69 4.73
CA LEU A 9 8.08 -1.90 5.42
C LEU A 9 7.02 -3.02 5.43
N ASP A 10 5.79 -2.74 5.03
CA ASP A 10 4.68 -3.69 5.07
C ASP A 10 4.49 -4.45 3.75
N LYS A 11 4.82 -3.86 2.61
CA LYS A 11 4.67 -4.45 1.27
C LYS A 11 5.69 -3.89 0.27
N ASP A 12 6.64 -4.70 -0.16
CA ASP A 12 7.73 -4.32 -1.09
C ASP A 12 8.68 -3.26 -0.51
N SER A 13 9.56 -3.69 0.38
CA SER A 13 10.50 -2.79 1.04
C SER A 13 11.65 -2.34 0.17
N THR A 14 12.01 -1.06 0.32
CA THR A 14 12.94 -0.35 -0.54
C THR A 14 13.79 0.64 0.24
N VAL A 15 14.96 0.96 -0.32
CA VAL A 15 15.80 2.08 0.10
C VAL A 15 16.18 2.97 -1.07
N SER A 16 16.42 4.24 -0.77
CA SER A 16 17.01 5.21 -1.68
C SER A 16 18.06 6.05 -0.96
N PHE A 17 19.16 6.33 -1.63
CA PHE A 17 20.29 7.12 -1.14
C PHE A 17 20.39 8.37 -2.01
N LEU A 18 20.21 9.54 -1.40
CA LEU A 18 20.19 10.82 -2.09
C LEU A 18 21.25 11.76 -1.54
N GLU A 19 22.06 12.38 -2.41
CA GLU A 19 23.01 13.42 -2.04
C GLU A 19 22.66 14.73 -2.72
N ASP A 20 22.35 15.76 -1.93
CA ASP A 20 22.05 17.12 -2.41
C ASP A 20 20.98 17.14 -3.51
N GLY A 21 19.93 16.35 -3.27
CA GLY A 21 18.80 16.22 -4.20
C GLY A 21 19.05 15.28 -5.38
N ASN A 22 20.18 14.58 -5.46
CA ASN A 22 20.46 13.61 -6.52
C ASN A 22 20.34 12.17 -6.02
N ILE A 23 19.58 11.33 -6.72
CA ILE A 23 19.51 9.90 -6.40
C ILE A 23 20.83 9.23 -6.82
N LEU A 24 21.59 8.75 -5.85
CA LEU A 24 22.83 7.99 -6.08
C LEU A 24 22.56 6.49 -6.21
N PHE A 25 21.58 5.98 -5.46
CA PHE A 25 21.20 4.57 -5.46
C PHE A 25 19.75 4.40 -5.01
N ALA A 26 19.03 3.45 -5.61
CA ALA A 26 17.72 3.01 -5.12
C ALA A 26 17.54 1.52 -5.43
N CYS A 27 16.98 0.76 -4.48
CA CYS A 27 16.78 -0.67 -4.66
C CYS A 27 15.64 -1.19 -3.78
N GLY A 28 14.79 -2.04 -4.37
CA GLY A 28 13.83 -2.85 -3.64
C GLY A 28 14.46 -4.15 -3.15
N GLU A 29 14.19 -4.50 -1.89
CA GLU A 29 14.69 -5.68 -1.21
C GLU A 29 14.31 -6.97 -1.94
N GLU A 30 13.10 -7.03 -2.55
CA GLU A 30 12.65 -8.18 -3.33
C GLU A 30 13.59 -8.53 -4.51
N ARG A 31 14.32 -7.55 -5.04
CA ARG A 31 15.29 -7.76 -6.13
C ARG A 31 16.47 -8.59 -5.68
N LEU A 32 16.85 -8.46 -4.41
CA LEU A 32 17.98 -9.12 -3.78
C LEU A 32 17.57 -10.40 -3.07
N SER A 33 16.44 -10.37 -2.36
CA SER A 33 15.93 -11.53 -1.61
C SER A 33 15.27 -12.58 -2.47
N ARG A 34 14.74 -12.17 -3.64
CA ARG A 34 13.89 -12.97 -4.52
C ARG A 34 12.56 -13.39 -3.87
N THR A 35 12.19 -12.75 -2.76
CA THR A 35 10.87 -12.85 -2.15
C THR A 35 10.02 -11.69 -2.66
N LYS A 36 9.05 -12.01 -3.52
CA LYS A 36 8.14 -11.02 -4.11
C LYS A 36 7.37 -10.28 -3.01
N LEU A 37 7.29 -8.95 -3.11
CA LEU A 37 6.65 -8.05 -2.14
C LEU A 37 7.19 -8.22 -0.72
N GLN A 38 8.50 -8.44 -0.57
CA GLN A 38 9.11 -8.61 0.75
C GLN A 38 8.77 -7.44 1.68
N SER A 39 8.34 -7.76 2.89
CA SER A 39 8.16 -6.85 4.01
C SER A 39 9.35 -6.91 4.98
N GLY A 40 9.36 -6.01 5.95
CA GLY A 40 10.43 -5.83 6.93
C GLY A 40 11.54 -4.90 6.44
N PHE A 41 12.47 -4.62 7.35
CA PHE A 41 13.60 -3.73 7.11
C PHE A 41 14.41 -4.20 5.88
N PRO A 42 14.66 -3.33 4.89
CA PRO A 42 15.30 -3.69 3.62
C PRO A 42 16.82 -3.86 3.77
N GLU A 43 17.25 -4.84 4.57
CA GLU A 43 18.63 -5.01 4.99
C GLU A 43 19.59 -5.21 3.81
N ARG A 44 19.27 -6.08 2.85
CA ARG A 44 20.18 -6.34 1.71
C ARG A 44 20.29 -5.11 0.82
N ALA A 45 19.16 -4.44 0.58
CA ALA A 45 19.14 -3.24 -0.25
C ALA A 45 19.90 -2.09 0.41
N PHE A 46 19.74 -1.92 1.73
CA PHE A 46 20.48 -0.96 2.54
C PHE A 46 22.00 -1.20 2.48
N GLN A 47 22.44 -2.43 2.76
CA GLN A 47 23.86 -2.79 2.72
C GLN A 47 24.47 -2.62 1.32
N LEU A 48 23.73 -2.99 0.28
CA LEU A 48 24.16 -2.77 -1.10
C LEU A 48 24.28 -1.26 -1.41
N GLY A 49 23.36 -0.45 -0.91
CA GLY A 49 23.39 1.01 -1.07
C GLY A 49 24.63 1.62 -0.44
N LEU A 50 24.92 1.32 0.84
CA LEU A 50 26.15 1.76 1.51
C LEU A 50 27.41 1.39 0.72
N LYS A 51 27.48 0.14 0.25
CA LYS A 51 28.59 -0.34 -0.58
C LYS A 51 28.72 0.42 -1.91
N LYS A 52 27.59 0.78 -2.54
CA LYS A 52 27.57 1.43 -3.86
C LYS A 52 27.88 2.92 -3.79
N THR A 53 27.46 3.59 -2.72
CA THR A 53 27.71 5.03 -2.52
C THR A 53 29.01 5.30 -1.77
N GLY A 54 29.56 4.30 -1.08
CA GLY A 54 30.70 4.49 -0.17
C GLY A 54 30.33 5.25 1.10
N TRP A 55 29.04 5.41 1.39
CA TRP A 55 28.59 6.04 2.62
C TRP A 55 28.82 5.12 3.82
N SER A 56 29.13 5.73 4.96
CA SER A 56 28.97 5.09 6.26
C SER A 56 27.63 5.53 6.87
N THR A 57 27.13 4.75 7.82
CA THR A 57 25.94 5.08 8.61
C THR A 57 26.05 6.46 9.25
N GLU A 58 27.23 6.80 9.79
CA GLU A 58 27.48 8.07 10.46
C GLU A 58 27.38 9.26 9.52
N SER A 59 27.57 9.04 8.21
CA SER A 59 27.51 10.11 7.20
C SER A 59 26.10 10.45 6.72
N ILE A 60 25.07 9.70 7.13
CA ILE A 60 23.68 9.97 6.75
C ILE A 60 23.16 11.17 7.54
N ASP A 61 22.77 12.27 6.92
CA ASP A 61 22.26 13.44 7.64
C ASP A 61 20.80 13.28 8.10
N ALA A 62 19.98 12.56 7.31
CA ALA A 62 18.58 12.32 7.62
C ALA A 62 18.10 10.96 7.10
N VAL A 63 17.15 10.36 7.81
CA VAL A 63 16.39 9.18 7.35
C VAL A 63 14.95 9.60 7.13
N ALA A 64 14.44 9.47 5.90
CA ALA A 64 13.06 9.83 5.55
C ALA A 64 12.16 8.58 5.50
N TYR A 65 11.05 8.62 6.24
CA TYR A 65 10.04 7.56 6.26
C TYR A 65 8.64 8.12 6.02
N ALA A 66 7.85 7.44 5.18
CA ALA A 66 6.58 7.92 4.63
C ALA A 66 5.35 7.65 5.50
N PHE A 67 5.53 7.44 6.80
CA PHE A 67 4.46 7.27 7.79
C PHE A 67 4.88 7.82 9.16
N PHE A 68 3.91 8.25 9.95
CA PHE A 68 4.09 8.62 11.34
C PHE A 68 4.38 7.38 12.22
N ASP A 69 4.57 7.60 13.51
CA ASP A 69 4.66 6.48 14.45
C ASP A 69 3.32 5.73 14.56
N GLY A 70 3.35 4.56 15.19
CA GLY A 70 2.19 3.67 15.25
C GLY A 70 0.99 4.31 15.95
N ASP A 71 1.21 5.12 16.99
CA ASP A 71 0.13 5.77 17.75
C ASP A 71 -0.56 6.84 16.91
N GLU A 72 0.21 7.68 16.20
CA GLU A 72 -0.37 8.71 15.35
C GLU A 72 -1.06 8.13 14.11
N GLU A 73 -0.48 7.10 13.46
CA GLU A 73 -1.15 6.39 12.37
C GLU A 73 -2.45 5.71 12.86
N GLU A 74 -2.44 5.11 14.05
CA GLU A 74 -3.65 4.55 14.67
C GLU A 74 -4.72 5.62 14.87
N ARG A 75 -4.35 6.78 15.43
CA ARG A 75 -5.27 7.90 15.63
C ARG A 75 -5.91 8.33 14.31
N LEU A 76 -5.11 8.52 13.27
CA LEU A 76 -5.58 8.93 11.93
C LEU A 76 -6.48 7.87 11.28
N ILE A 77 -6.11 6.59 11.36
CA ILE A 77 -6.90 5.48 10.81
C ILE A 77 -8.26 5.38 11.51
N ARG A 78 -8.29 5.51 12.85
CA ARG A 78 -9.55 5.46 13.61
C ARG A 78 -10.44 6.65 13.31
N GLU A 79 -9.88 7.85 13.21
CA GLU A 79 -10.60 9.05 12.80
C GLU A 79 -11.22 8.90 11.40
N ALA A 80 -10.46 8.36 10.45
CA ALA A 80 -10.97 8.04 9.10
C ALA A 80 -12.06 6.96 9.15
N ALA A 81 -11.93 5.97 10.03
CA ALA A 81 -12.92 4.92 10.18
C ALA A 81 -14.24 5.42 10.76
N GLU A 82 -14.20 6.35 11.70
CA GLU A 82 -15.39 7.02 12.24
C GLU A 82 -16.09 7.87 11.18
N LYS A 83 -15.32 8.64 10.39
CA LYS A 83 -15.85 9.42 9.26
C LYS A 83 -16.52 8.53 8.22
N ASP A 84 -15.91 7.41 7.84
CA ASP A 84 -16.52 6.44 6.93
C ASP A 84 -17.79 5.84 7.53
N HIS A 85 -17.78 5.44 8.81
CA HIS A 85 -18.96 4.89 9.46
C HIS A 85 -20.14 5.89 9.47
N ALA A 86 -19.86 7.18 9.68
CA ALA A 86 -20.86 8.24 9.65
C ALA A 86 -21.35 8.56 8.23
N PHE A 87 -20.46 8.48 7.24
CA PHE A 87 -20.77 8.77 5.84
C PHE A 87 -21.58 7.63 5.19
N GLN A 88 -21.17 6.39 5.38
CA GLN A 88 -21.72 5.24 4.66
C GLN A 88 -23.14 4.89 5.11
N SER A 89 -24.06 4.80 4.14
CA SER A 89 -25.44 4.38 4.40
C SER A 89 -26.02 3.57 3.25
N SER A 90 -26.99 2.72 3.58
CA SER A 90 -27.70 1.90 2.57
C SER A 90 -28.49 2.75 1.56
N ALA A 91 -28.79 4.00 1.90
CA ALA A 91 -29.44 4.96 1.00
C ALA A 91 -28.46 5.47 -0.06
N LEU A 92 -27.22 5.84 0.33
CA LEU A 92 -26.18 6.27 -0.60
C LEU A 92 -25.75 5.14 -1.55
N LEU A 93 -25.80 3.89 -1.09
CA LEU A 93 -25.49 2.71 -1.90
C LEU A 93 -26.65 2.25 -2.79
N ALA A 94 -27.84 2.87 -2.71
CA ALA A 94 -29.01 2.40 -3.45
C ALA A 94 -28.84 2.56 -4.98
N ASP A 95 -28.24 3.66 -5.42
CA ASP A 95 -28.02 3.91 -6.85
C ASP A 95 -27.00 2.93 -7.44
N SER A 96 -25.84 2.76 -6.78
CA SER A 96 -24.82 1.79 -7.21
C SER A 96 -25.37 0.35 -7.22
N THR A 97 -26.15 -0.03 -6.21
CA THR A 97 -26.84 -1.33 -6.15
C THR A 97 -27.78 -1.51 -7.35
N ASN A 98 -28.56 -0.49 -7.71
CA ASN A 98 -29.47 -0.57 -8.85
C ASN A 98 -28.72 -0.69 -10.18
N ARG A 99 -27.64 0.09 -10.37
CA ARG A 99 -26.77 -0.03 -11.55
C ARG A 99 -26.15 -1.43 -11.66
N TYR A 100 -25.69 -1.98 -10.54
CA TYR A 100 -25.16 -3.35 -10.50
C TYR A 100 -26.21 -4.39 -10.90
N ARG A 101 -27.44 -4.29 -10.36
CA ARG A 101 -28.56 -5.17 -10.75
C ARG A 101 -28.89 -5.06 -12.23
N GLN A 102 -28.90 -3.86 -12.80
CA GLN A 102 -29.16 -3.66 -14.22
C GLN A 102 -28.07 -4.31 -15.08
N ALA A 103 -26.79 -4.04 -14.76
CA ALA A 103 -25.64 -4.59 -15.47
C ALA A 103 -25.54 -6.12 -15.37
N THR A 104 -26.00 -6.73 -14.28
CA THR A 104 -25.98 -8.21 -14.14
C THR A 104 -27.21 -8.89 -14.74
N THR A 105 -28.34 -8.18 -14.87
CA THR A 105 -29.57 -8.73 -15.45
C THR A 105 -29.54 -8.65 -16.98
N ASN A 106 -29.03 -7.54 -17.53
CA ASN A 106 -28.74 -7.37 -18.94
C ASN A 106 -27.25 -7.05 -19.08
N PRO A 107 -26.37 -8.07 -19.01
CA PRO A 107 -24.95 -7.84 -19.24
C PRO A 107 -24.77 -7.14 -20.58
N PRO A 108 -24.07 -6.00 -20.63
CA PRO A 108 -23.69 -5.43 -21.92
C PRO A 108 -22.98 -6.53 -22.70
N ALA A 109 -23.27 -6.62 -24.00
CA ALA A 109 -22.60 -7.60 -24.86
C ALA A 109 -21.10 -7.49 -24.57
N PHE A 110 -20.47 -8.60 -24.13
CA PHE A 110 -19.03 -8.67 -24.06
C PHE A 110 -18.56 -8.19 -25.43
N ALA A 111 -17.77 -7.14 -25.42
CA ALA A 111 -17.42 -6.39 -26.60
C ALA A 111 -16.00 -6.85 -26.96
N PRO A 112 -15.83 -7.97 -27.69
CA PRO A 112 -14.52 -8.59 -27.91
C PRO A 112 -13.60 -7.77 -28.82
N HIS A 113 -13.97 -6.52 -29.15
CA HIS A 113 -13.23 -5.73 -30.13
C HIS A 113 -11.80 -5.42 -29.71
N ILE A 114 -11.45 -5.55 -28.42
CA ILE A 114 -10.07 -5.45 -27.95
C ILE A 114 -9.64 -6.83 -27.44
N ALA A 115 -9.09 -7.65 -28.33
CA ALA A 115 -8.41 -8.87 -27.94
C ALA A 115 -7.17 -8.50 -27.10
N ILE A 116 -7.16 -8.87 -25.82
CA ILE A 116 -5.97 -8.72 -24.97
C ILE A 116 -4.96 -9.79 -25.43
N PRO A 117 -3.73 -9.42 -25.84
CA PRO A 117 -2.72 -10.39 -26.23
C PRO A 117 -2.48 -11.43 -25.13
N GLY A 118 -2.65 -12.71 -25.45
CA GLY A 118 -2.52 -13.81 -24.49
C GLY A 118 -3.80 -14.18 -23.72
N LEU A 119 -4.90 -13.44 -23.88
CA LEU A 119 -6.21 -13.78 -23.31
C LEU A 119 -7.27 -13.83 -24.43
N ARG A 120 -7.18 -14.86 -25.27
CA ARG A 120 -8.08 -15.09 -26.42
C ARG A 120 -9.32 -15.88 -26.03
N HIS A 121 -9.23 -16.64 -24.94
CA HIS A 121 -10.28 -17.47 -24.39
C HIS A 121 -10.41 -17.22 -22.89
N ARG A 122 -11.60 -17.45 -22.34
CA ARG A 122 -11.85 -17.33 -20.89
C ARG A 122 -10.93 -18.23 -20.04
N ASN A 123 -10.52 -19.37 -20.61
CA ASN A 123 -9.62 -20.31 -19.94
C ASN A 123 -8.15 -19.86 -19.94
N ASP A 124 -7.81 -18.77 -20.63
CA ASP A 124 -6.48 -18.18 -20.60
C ASP A 124 -6.26 -17.35 -19.32
N GLU A 125 -7.32 -17.05 -18.56
CA GLU A 125 -7.22 -16.37 -17.26
C GLU A 125 -6.45 -17.23 -16.24
N PHE A 126 -5.35 -16.68 -15.72
CA PHE A 126 -4.55 -17.35 -14.67
C PHE A 126 -5.24 -17.37 -13.30
N VAL A 127 -6.30 -16.57 -13.13
CA VAL A 127 -7.10 -16.53 -11.90
C VAL A 127 -8.21 -17.57 -12.01
N PRO A 128 -8.26 -18.57 -11.10
CA PRO A 128 -9.33 -19.55 -11.14
C PRO A 128 -10.69 -18.89 -10.88
N ALA A 129 -11.72 -19.42 -11.55
CA ALA A 129 -13.09 -18.97 -11.33
C ALA A 129 -13.45 -19.08 -9.84
N LYS A 130 -14.13 -18.06 -9.31
CA LYS A 130 -14.62 -18.08 -7.92
C LYS A 130 -15.54 -19.28 -7.74
N ALA A 131 -15.35 -20.02 -6.64
CA ALA A 131 -16.24 -21.11 -6.27
C ALA A 131 -17.71 -20.62 -6.20
N TRP A 132 -18.65 -21.46 -6.63
CA TRP A 132 -20.06 -21.07 -6.80
C TRP A 132 -20.67 -20.45 -5.53
N HIS A 133 -20.33 -20.96 -4.35
CA HIS A 133 -20.85 -20.47 -3.07
C HIS A 133 -20.34 -19.06 -2.75
N LYS A 134 -19.06 -18.77 -3.04
CA LYS A 134 -18.49 -17.41 -2.90
C LYS A 134 -19.14 -16.46 -3.89
N ALA A 135 -19.29 -16.89 -5.14
CA ALA A 135 -19.96 -16.09 -6.17
C ALA A 135 -21.40 -15.77 -5.76
N PHE A 136 -22.14 -16.76 -5.24
CA PHE A 136 -23.50 -16.57 -4.74
C PHE A 136 -23.59 -15.55 -3.60
N VAL A 137 -22.69 -15.64 -2.60
CA VAL A 137 -22.66 -14.70 -1.48
C VAL A 137 -22.34 -13.27 -1.96
N TYR A 138 -21.32 -13.10 -2.80
CA TYR A 138 -20.97 -11.78 -3.33
C TYR A 138 -22.09 -11.18 -4.17
N GLU A 139 -22.75 -11.98 -5.01
CA GLU A 139 -23.87 -11.52 -5.83
C GLU A 139 -25.04 -11.06 -4.97
N ARG A 140 -25.35 -11.79 -3.88
CA ARG A 140 -26.41 -11.38 -2.95
C ARG A 140 -26.07 -10.10 -2.20
N ALA A 141 -24.82 -9.94 -1.77
CA ALA A 141 -24.35 -8.72 -1.11
C ALA A 141 -24.42 -7.51 -2.06
N ALA A 142 -23.83 -7.61 -3.25
CA ALA A 142 -23.78 -6.53 -4.23
C ALA A 142 -25.17 -6.12 -4.76
N ARG A 143 -26.14 -7.04 -4.78
CA ARG A 143 -27.53 -6.73 -5.17
C ARG A 143 -28.37 -6.13 -4.04
N ASN A 144 -27.84 -5.91 -2.83
CA ASN A 144 -28.62 -5.38 -1.71
C ASN A 144 -27.79 -4.39 -0.89
N SER A 145 -28.17 -3.11 -0.93
CA SER A 145 -27.43 -2.03 -0.26
C SER A 145 -27.26 -2.20 1.26
N ARG A 146 -28.14 -2.95 1.95
CA ARG A 146 -27.97 -3.25 3.38
C ARG A 146 -26.95 -4.36 3.60
N LEU A 147 -26.96 -5.40 2.77
CA LEU A 147 -25.98 -6.48 2.83
C LEU A 147 -24.60 -6.00 2.39
N ASP A 148 -24.54 -5.15 1.37
CA ASP A 148 -23.32 -4.48 0.92
C ASP A 148 -22.72 -3.61 2.03
N LEU A 149 -23.54 -2.75 2.66
CA LEU A 149 -23.09 -1.96 3.81
C LEU A 149 -22.61 -2.82 4.98
N ALA A 150 -23.29 -3.93 5.28
CA ALA A 150 -22.88 -4.85 6.33
C ALA A 150 -21.53 -5.53 6.01
N ALA A 151 -21.35 -5.95 4.76
CA ALA A 151 -20.08 -6.50 4.29
C ALA A 151 -18.96 -5.46 4.34
N HIS A 152 -19.21 -4.24 3.86
CA HIS A 152 -18.29 -3.11 3.95
C HIS A 152 -17.83 -2.89 5.39
N ARG A 153 -18.76 -2.72 6.33
CA ARG A 153 -18.44 -2.51 7.75
C ARG A 153 -17.59 -3.63 8.33
N HIS A 154 -17.93 -4.89 8.03
CA HIS A 154 -17.18 -6.04 8.52
C HIS A 154 -15.73 -6.05 7.99
N TYR A 155 -15.56 -5.96 6.67
CA TYR A 155 -14.23 -6.02 6.06
C TYR A 155 -13.40 -4.76 6.36
N TYR A 156 -14.04 -3.60 6.47
CA TYR A 156 -13.36 -2.36 6.82
C TYR A 156 -12.88 -2.37 8.27
N GLN A 157 -13.67 -2.90 9.21
CA GLN A 157 -13.20 -3.12 10.59
C GLN A 157 -12.01 -4.09 10.65
N GLN A 158 -12.03 -5.15 9.85
CA GLN A 158 -10.90 -6.07 9.74
C GLN A 158 -9.66 -5.37 9.16
N TRP A 159 -9.86 -4.54 8.13
CA TRP A 159 -8.80 -3.74 7.54
C TRP A 159 -8.20 -2.75 8.55
N VAL A 160 -9.03 -2.01 9.29
CA VAL A 160 -8.59 -1.09 10.36
C VAL A 160 -7.72 -1.82 11.38
N LYS A 161 -8.18 -2.99 11.86
CA LYS A 161 -7.41 -3.80 12.83
C LYS A 161 -6.04 -4.19 12.27
N ASN A 162 -5.99 -4.67 11.03
CA ASN A 162 -4.75 -5.10 10.41
C ASN A 162 -3.82 -3.92 10.14
N ALA A 163 -4.34 -2.82 9.60
CA ALA A 163 -3.56 -1.62 9.31
C ALA A 163 -2.92 -1.04 10.57
N VAL A 164 -3.68 -0.92 11.66
CA VAL A 164 -3.14 -0.47 12.97
C VAL A 164 -2.03 -1.41 13.44
N ALA A 165 -2.26 -2.72 13.42
CA ALA A 165 -1.25 -3.69 13.83
C ALA A 165 0.03 -3.62 12.98
N ASP A 166 -0.11 -3.48 11.66
CA ASP A 166 0.99 -3.36 10.72
C ASP A 166 1.79 -2.07 11.02
N HIS A 167 1.13 -0.91 11.17
CA HIS A 167 1.83 0.35 11.47
C HIS A 167 2.61 0.31 12.78
N HIS A 168 2.05 -0.30 13.82
CA HIS A 168 2.76 -0.54 15.08
C HIS A 168 3.98 -1.45 14.90
N GLN A 169 3.78 -2.61 14.26
CA GLN A 169 4.85 -3.58 14.02
C GLN A 169 6.01 -2.95 13.25
N TRP A 170 5.72 -2.31 12.12
CA TRP A 170 6.76 -1.79 11.24
C TRP A 170 7.40 -0.52 11.77
N SER A 171 6.66 0.31 12.50
CA SER A 171 7.26 1.45 13.20
C SER A 171 8.24 0.96 14.27
N ALA A 172 7.89 -0.07 15.04
CA ALA A 172 8.77 -0.65 16.05
C ALA A 172 10.02 -1.30 15.43
N GLU A 173 9.86 -2.06 14.34
CA GLU A 173 10.98 -2.66 13.64
C GLU A 173 11.92 -1.60 13.05
N LEU A 174 11.39 -0.55 12.44
CA LEU A 174 12.18 0.56 11.92
C LEU A 174 12.98 1.23 13.03
N THR A 175 12.33 1.62 14.13
CA THR A 175 13.00 2.36 15.20
C THR A 175 14.05 1.50 15.89
N GLN A 176 13.79 0.21 16.09
CA GLN A 176 14.76 -0.74 16.61
C GLN A 176 16.00 -0.81 15.70
N ARG A 177 15.82 -1.05 14.40
CA ARG A 177 16.94 -1.19 13.46
C ARG A 177 17.73 0.11 13.30
N LEU A 178 17.07 1.26 13.24
CA LEU A 178 17.77 2.56 13.19
C LEU A 178 18.52 2.87 14.49
N SER A 179 18.02 2.40 15.64
CA SER A 179 18.73 2.50 16.93
C SER A 179 20.01 1.67 16.93
N GLU A 180 19.92 0.41 16.46
CA GLU A 180 21.06 -0.50 16.32
C GLU A 180 22.11 0.03 15.33
N LEU A 181 21.68 0.79 14.32
CA LEU A 181 22.55 1.48 13.35
C LEU A 181 23.06 2.84 13.85
N GLY A 182 22.62 3.33 15.02
CA GLY A 182 23.06 4.61 15.58
C GLY A 182 22.57 5.85 14.83
N ILE A 183 21.46 5.76 14.09
CA ILE A 183 20.92 6.84 13.25
C ILE A 183 19.43 7.13 13.51
N LEU A 184 18.88 6.63 14.61
CA LEU A 184 17.47 6.84 14.99
C LEU A 184 17.13 8.33 15.20
N ASP A 185 18.06 9.11 15.76
CA ASP A 185 17.91 10.55 15.98
C ASP A 185 17.75 11.36 14.69
N ARG A 186 18.10 10.74 13.55
CA ARG A 186 18.04 11.32 12.20
C ARG A 186 16.74 10.98 11.48
N LEU A 187 15.88 10.17 12.08
CA LEU A 187 14.58 9.81 11.52
C LEU A 187 13.67 11.05 11.41
N ARG A 188 13.12 11.23 10.22
CA ARG A 188 12.11 12.22 9.87
C ARG A 188 10.93 11.48 9.25
N ARG A 189 9.75 11.69 9.82
CA ARG A 189 8.50 11.07 9.39
C ARG A 189 7.66 12.09 8.64
N PHE A 190 7.03 11.65 7.57
CA PHE A 190 6.25 12.49 6.67
C PHE A 190 4.87 11.89 6.43
N HIS A 191 3.91 12.75 6.14
CA HIS A 191 2.59 12.33 5.73
C HIS A 191 2.67 11.54 4.41
N HIS A 192 2.06 10.37 4.36
CA HIS A 192 2.17 9.43 3.25
C HIS A 192 1.85 10.05 1.89
N HIS A 193 0.73 10.77 1.78
CA HIS A 193 0.33 11.39 0.52
C HIS A 193 1.26 12.53 0.07
N ASP A 194 1.90 13.22 1.01
CA ASP A 194 2.83 14.30 0.70
C ASP A 194 4.10 13.72 0.08
N THR A 195 4.51 12.51 0.50
CA THR A 195 5.62 11.80 -0.13
C THR A 195 5.30 11.36 -1.56
N HIS A 196 4.06 10.97 -1.86
CA HIS A 196 3.63 10.70 -3.24
C HIS A 196 3.68 11.97 -4.09
N ALA A 197 3.21 13.09 -3.56
CA ALA A 197 3.26 14.38 -4.23
C ALA A 197 4.70 14.84 -4.48
N ALA A 198 5.58 14.70 -3.48
CA ALA A 198 7.00 15.02 -3.61
C ALA A 198 7.70 14.14 -4.66
N ASN A 199 7.43 12.82 -4.67
CA ASN A 199 7.95 11.91 -5.69
C ASN A 199 7.45 12.27 -7.08
N ALA A 200 6.17 12.59 -7.23
CA ALA A 200 5.60 13.01 -8.50
C ALA A 200 6.23 14.32 -9.01
N PHE A 201 6.42 15.30 -8.12
CA PHE A 201 7.11 16.54 -8.45
C PHE A 201 8.56 16.27 -8.88
N TYR A 202 9.33 15.54 -8.06
CA TYR A 202 10.73 15.23 -8.32
C TYR A 202 10.92 14.44 -9.64
N ALA A 203 10.03 13.50 -9.94
CA ALA A 203 10.09 12.70 -11.16
C ALA A 203 9.46 13.38 -12.39
N SER A 204 8.86 14.56 -12.24
CA SER A 204 8.19 15.26 -13.35
C SER A 204 9.17 15.89 -14.35
N GLY A 205 10.45 16.03 -13.99
CA GLY A 205 11.47 16.68 -14.83
C GLY A 205 11.34 18.21 -14.90
N LEU A 206 10.52 18.81 -14.02
CA LEU A 206 10.43 20.26 -13.79
C LEU A 206 11.53 20.75 -12.83
#